data_AF-A0A0L7LYQ2-F1
#
_entry.id   AF-A0A0L7LYQ2-F1
#
_cell.length_a   1.000
_cell.length_b   1.000
_cell.length_c   1.000
_cell.angle_alpha   90.00
_cell.angle_beta   90.00
_cell.angle_gamma   90.00
#
_symmetry.space_group_name_H-M   'P 1'
#
loop_
_entity.id
_entity.type
_entity.pdbx_description
1 polymer ?
#
loop_
_entity_poly.entity_id
_entity_poly.type
_entity_poly.pdbx_seq_one_letter_code
_entity_poly.pdbx_strand_id
1 'polypeptide(L)'
;MLNVVYNNVIKVKEKGSNSEDDVKYNGVINKKKYNDINYNDLSKQLTLEELHTVLDNLEEHTSNEDFHGIWNNVLGITKDGFEDKVKYLCLYIEDYLKKYECQCYHVWDSLNPICVNTKYRTWYKSMHEIGVALSSTDRKCIHDFFGLVKDGASIDKIKNYIYSFIKYYDALKLDLYNEHKNIFTERMKNPKRLEI
;
A
#
# COMPACT_ATOMS: atom_id res chain seq x y z
N MET A 1 -29.35 -6.10 -20.47
CA MET A 1 -28.18 -6.97 -20.72
C MET A 1 -27.15 -6.17 -21.49
N LEU A 2 -26.22 -5.50 -20.78
CA LEU A 2 -25.11 -4.78 -21.39
C LEU A 2 -23.87 -5.68 -21.31
N ASN A 3 -23.44 -6.20 -22.46
CA ASN A 3 -22.20 -6.95 -22.63
C ASN A 3 -21.03 -5.97 -22.77
N VAL A 4 -20.12 -5.99 -21.80
CA VAL A 4 -18.81 -5.34 -21.89
C VAL A 4 -17.86 -6.30 -22.58
N VAL A 5 -17.38 -5.95 -23.78
CA VAL A 5 -16.35 -6.70 -24.52
C VAL A 5 -15.00 -6.04 -24.25
N TYR A 6 -14.14 -6.73 -23.50
CA TYR A 6 -12.72 -6.41 -23.39
C TYR A 6 -11.99 -6.97 -24.62
N ASN A 7 -11.39 -6.11 -25.45
CA ASN A 7 -10.50 -6.53 -26.53
C ASN A 7 -9.05 -6.10 -26.23
N ASN A 8 -8.29 -7.04 -25.67
CA ASN A 8 -6.83 -7.08 -25.79
C ASN A 8 -6.49 -7.61 -27.19
N VAL A 9 -5.76 -6.83 -28.00
CA VAL A 9 -5.08 -7.38 -29.19
C VAL A 9 -3.66 -6.84 -29.25
N ILE A 10 -2.76 -7.68 -28.72
CA ILE A 10 -1.34 -7.72 -29.08
C ILE A 10 -1.25 -7.96 -30.59
N LYS A 11 -0.51 -7.10 -31.30
CA LYS A 11 -0.19 -7.29 -32.72
C LYS A 11 1.31 -7.57 -32.85
N VAL A 12 1.66 -8.85 -32.79
CA VAL A 12 2.96 -9.35 -33.27
C VAL A 12 2.84 -9.53 -34.79
N LYS A 13 3.73 -8.89 -35.55
CA LYS A 13 4.00 -9.25 -36.95
C LYS A 13 5.48 -9.58 -37.06
N GLU A 14 5.77 -10.87 -37.19
CA GLU A 14 7.04 -11.38 -37.71
C GLU A 14 7.04 -11.34 -39.24
N LYS A 15 8.16 -10.89 -39.82
CA LYS A 15 8.64 -11.33 -41.13
C LYS A 15 10.15 -11.04 -41.25
N GLY A 16 10.96 -12.09 -41.39
CA GLY A 16 12.39 -12.02 -41.76
C GLY A 16 12.61 -11.46 -43.17
N SER A 17 13.82 -11.20 -43.66
CA SER A 17 15.14 -11.79 -43.37
C SER A 17 16.28 -10.87 -43.88
N ASN A 18 17.45 -11.00 -43.22
CA ASN A 18 18.85 -10.93 -43.69
C ASN A 18 19.40 -9.69 -44.41
N SER A 19 20.41 -9.05 -43.81
CA SER A 19 21.81 -9.16 -44.25
C SER A 19 22.76 -8.62 -43.16
N GLU A 20 23.85 -9.34 -42.96
CA GLU A 20 24.97 -8.98 -42.08
C GLU A 20 25.52 -7.61 -42.46
N ASP A 21 25.63 -6.72 -41.47
CA ASP A 21 26.63 -5.67 -41.44
C ASP A 21 27.11 -5.52 -39.99
N ASP A 22 28.40 -5.79 -39.81
CA ASP A 22 29.16 -5.64 -38.58
C ASP A 22 29.02 -4.23 -38.00
N VAL A 23 28.19 -4.06 -36.97
CA VAL A 23 28.27 -2.91 -36.07
C VAL A 23 28.27 -3.43 -34.64
N LYS A 24 29.46 -3.42 -34.03
CA LYS A 24 29.68 -3.57 -32.59
C LYS A 24 28.72 -2.67 -31.83
N TYR A 25 27.64 -3.24 -31.29
CA TYR A 25 26.89 -2.62 -30.22
C TYR A 25 27.71 -2.74 -28.93
N ASN A 26 28.67 -1.83 -28.76
CA ASN A 26 29.00 -1.33 -27.43
C ASN A 26 27.81 -0.48 -26.97
N GLY A 27 26.71 -1.15 -26.64
CA GLY A 27 25.63 -0.57 -25.85
C GLY A 27 26.16 -0.42 -24.44
N VAL A 28 26.99 0.59 -24.21
CA VAL A 28 27.16 1.16 -22.88
C VAL A 28 25.75 1.53 -22.46
N ILE A 29 25.13 0.67 -21.63
CA ILE A 29 24.01 1.08 -20.81
C ILE A 29 24.63 2.16 -19.94
N ASN A 30 24.53 3.41 -20.40
CA ASN A 30 24.65 4.56 -19.55
C ASN A 30 23.50 4.38 -18.56
N LYS A 31 23.77 3.65 -17.46
CA LYS A 31 23.04 3.81 -16.21
C LYS A 31 23.07 5.31 -16.01
N LYS A 32 21.95 5.99 -16.28
CA LYS A 32 21.79 7.39 -15.93
C LYS A 32 22.14 7.42 -14.46
N LYS A 33 23.33 7.92 -14.15
CA LYS A 33 23.77 8.13 -12.79
C LYS A 33 22.84 9.24 -12.32
N TYR A 34 21.77 8.87 -11.62
CA TYR A 34 20.86 9.82 -10.98
C TYR A 34 21.63 10.43 -9.81
N ASN A 35 22.66 11.22 -10.12
CA ASN A 35 23.53 11.87 -9.15
C ASN A 35 22.84 13.04 -8.44
N ASP A 36 21.61 13.39 -8.86
CA ASP A 36 20.90 14.60 -8.40
C ASP A 36 19.61 14.30 -7.61
N ILE A 37 19.33 13.04 -7.24
CA ILE A 37 18.16 12.74 -6.40
C ILE A 37 18.46 13.22 -4.97
N ASN A 38 17.88 14.35 -4.59
CA ASN A 38 17.92 14.83 -3.22
C ASN A 38 16.85 14.11 -2.38
N TYR A 39 17.21 12.98 -1.76
CA TYR A 39 16.33 12.25 -0.85
C TYR A 39 16.13 12.93 0.52
N ASN A 40 16.88 14.00 0.81
CA ASN A 40 16.68 14.85 1.98
C ASN A 40 15.62 15.94 1.73
N ASP A 41 15.17 16.12 0.48
CA ASP A 41 14.03 16.98 0.15
C ASP A 41 12.72 16.31 0.54
N LEU A 42 12.27 16.56 1.76
CA LEU A 42 11.00 16.03 2.29
C LEU A 42 9.76 16.62 1.59
N SER A 43 9.91 17.61 0.70
CA SER A 43 8.78 18.15 -0.08
C SER A 43 8.39 17.25 -1.25
N LYS A 44 9.26 16.31 -1.64
CA LYS A 44 9.04 15.39 -2.75
C LYS A 44 9.17 13.95 -2.30
N GLN A 45 8.16 13.17 -2.62
CA GLN A 45 8.14 11.74 -2.37
C GLN A 45 8.85 11.01 -3.51
N LEU A 46 9.84 10.16 -3.21
CA LEU A 46 10.46 9.31 -4.22
C LEU A 46 9.47 8.28 -4.76
N THR A 47 9.62 7.95 -6.04
CA THR A 47 9.01 6.75 -6.64
C THR A 47 9.79 5.49 -6.24
N LEU A 48 9.18 4.31 -6.44
CA LEU A 48 9.85 3.04 -6.17
C LEU A 48 11.11 2.85 -7.05
N GLU A 49 11.07 3.29 -8.30
CA GLU A 49 12.21 3.24 -9.24
C GLU A 49 13.36 4.16 -8.80
N GLU A 50 13.04 5.36 -8.32
CA GLU A 50 14.03 6.28 -7.76
C GLU A 50 14.63 5.73 -6.47
N LEU A 51 13.82 5.11 -5.60
CA LEU A 51 14.31 4.45 -4.40
C LEU A 51 15.29 3.32 -4.75
N HIS A 52 14.99 2.47 -5.74
CA HIS A 52 15.93 1.44 -6.20
C HIS A 52 17.27 2.04 -6.61
N THR A 53 17.24 3.16 -7.33
CA THR A 53 18.45 3.85 -7.77
C THR A 53 19.24 4.45 -6.60
N VAL A 54 18.55 5.08 -5.64
CA VAL A 54 19.16 5.61 -4.41
C VAL A 54 19.82 4.48 -3.63
N LEU A 55 19.13 3.36 -3.45
CA LEU A 55 19.70 2.19 -2.78
C LEU A 55 20.91 1.66 -3.53
N ASP A 56 20.86 1.49 -4.85
CA ASP A 56 22.00 1.01 -5.66
C ASP A 56 23.26 1.88 -5.51
N ASN A 57 23.09 3.19 -5.31
CA ASN A 57 24.18 4.14 -5.14
C ASN A 57 24.63 4.35 -3.68
N LEU A 58 24.07 3.64 -2.70
CA LEU A 58 24.50 3.74 -1.30
C LEU A 58 25.96 3.32 -1.13
N GLU A 59 26.77 4.23 -0.59
CA GLU A 59 28.19 4.01 -0.27
C GLU A 59 28.39 3.71 1.23
N GLU A 60 29.46 2.97 1.56
CA GLU A 60 29.78 2.48 2.93
C GLU A 60 29.86 3.58 4.00
N HIS A 61 29.99 4.84 3.59
CA HIS A 61 30.05 6.02 4.46
C HIS A 61 28.78 6.89 4.43
N THR A 62 27.63 6.33 4.05
CA THR A 62 26.33 7.04 4.14
C THR A 62 26.07 7.49 5.58
N SER A 63 25.66 8.75 5.76
CA SER A 63 25.45 9.30 7.11
C SER A 63 24.14 8.80 7.74
N ASN A 64 24.06 8.87 9.07
CA ASN A 64 22.82 8.55 9.79
C ASN A 64 21.65 9.47 9.41
N GLU A 65 21.95 10.73 9.05
CA GLU A 65 20.95 11.70 8.59
C GLU A 65 20.38 11.29 7.22
N ASP A 66 21.24 10.78 6.33
CA ASP A 66 20.82 10.30 5.02
C ASP A 66 19.91 9.06 5.14
N PHE A 67 20.22 8.15 6.07
CA PHE A 67 19.34 7.02 6.36
C PHE A 67 17.96 7.47 6.87
N HIS A 68 17.88 8.58 7.59
CA HIS A 68 16.62 9.19 7.99
C HIS A 68 15.81 9.69 6.78
N GLY A 69 16.46 10.39 5.85
CA GLY A 69 15.84 10.86 4.60
C GLY A 69 15.34 9.70 3.72
N ILE A 70 16.15 8.66 3.58
CA ILE A 70 15.78 7.43 2.86
C ILE A 70 14.58 6.75 3.53
N TRP A 71 14.60 6.59 4.85
CA TRP A 71 13.52 5.92 5.56
C TRP A 71 12.19 6.68 5.45
N ASN A 72 12.20 8.01 5.51
CA ASN A 72 11.01 8.82 5.28
C ASN A 72 10.41 8.58 3.90
N ASN A 73 11.26 8.50 2.87
CA ASN A 73 10.82 8.17 1.52
C ASN A 73 10.26 6.74 1.44
N VAL A 74 10.89 5.76 2.08
CA VAL A 74 10.37 4.38 2.16
C VAL A 74 8.98 4.35 2.81
N LEU A 75 8.77 5.09 3.90
CA LEU A 75 7.47 5.20 4.56
C LEU A 75 6.40 5.82 3.65
N GLY A 76 6.74 6.87 2.90
CA GLY A 76 5.79 7.48 1.97
C GLY A 76 5.40 6.55 0.82
N ILE A 77 6.37 5.85 0.21
CA ILE A 77 6.13 4.86 -0.85
C ILE A 77 5.22 3.74 -0.34
N THR A 78 5.48 3.23 0.86
CA THR A 78 4.70 2.11 1.42
C THR A 78 3.30 2.50 1.84
N LYS A 79 3.07 3.75 2.25
CA LYS A 79 1.73 4.27 2.59
C LYS A 79 0.91 4.63 1.36
N ASP A 80 1.56 4.88 0.23
CA ASP A 80 0.88 5.18 -1.02
C ASP A 80 -0.07 4.05 -1.46
N GLY A 81 -1.18 4.45 -2.09
CA GLY A 81 -2.24 3.55 -2.55
C GLY A 81 -3.07 2.84 -1.47
N PHE A 82 -2.75 2.99 -0.17
CA PHE A 82 -3.61 2.45 0.89
C PHE A 82 -4.89 3.26 1.06
N GLU A 83 -4.82 4.58 0.87
CA GLU A 83 -5.98 5.47 0.96
C GLU A 83 -7.09 5.03 0.00
N ASP A 84 -6.74 4.65 -1.23
CA ASP A 84 -7.70 4.11 -2.19
C ASP A 84 -8.36 2.83 -1.69
N LYS A 85 -7.60 1.91 -1.09
CA LYS A 85 -8.15 0.67 -0.50
C LYS A 85 -9.11 0.96 0.65
N VAL A 86 -8.75 1.89 1.54
CA VAL A 86 -9.62 2.34 2.64
C VAL A 86 -10.88 2.97 2.06
N LYS A 87 -10.76 3.83 1.04
CA LYS A 87 -11.90 4.45 0.35
C LYS A 87 -12.82 3.42 -0.30
N TYR A 88 -12.27 2.41 -0.97
CA TYR A 88 -13.06 1.29 -1.51
C TYR A 88 -13.78 0.50 -0.41
N LEU A 89 -13.11 0.28 0.73
CA LEU A 89 -13.71 -0.36 1.89
C LEU A 89 -14.85 0.51 2.47
N CYS A 90 -14.66 1.83 2.59
CA CYS A 90 -15.72 2.78 2.97
C CYS A 90 -16.94 2.61 2.06
N LEU A 91 -16.75 2.68 0.74
CA LEU A 91 -17.83 2.62 -0.23
C LEU A 91 -18.58 1.28 -0.19
N TYR A 92 -17.83 0.17 -0.07
CA TYR A 92 -18.40 -1.17 0.08
C TYR A 92 -19.29 -1.28 1.33
N ILE A 93 -18.85 -0.66 2.43
CA ILE A 93 -19.58 -0.66 3.71
C ILE A 93 -20.75 0.32 3.65
N GLU A 94 -20.63 1.47 2.99
CA GLU A 94 -21.77 2.37 2.81
C GLU A 94 -22.90 1.71 2.02
N ASP A 95 -22.58 0.94 0.98
CA ASP A 95 -23.57 0.18 0.21
C ASP A 95 -24.25 -0.89 1.09
N TYR A 96 -23.48 -1.63 1.89
CA TYR A 96 -24.00 -2.53 2.92
C TYR A 96 -24.99 -1.84 3.85
N LEU A 97 -24.55 -0.74 4.46
CA LEU A 97 -25.31 -0.01 5.46
C LEU A 97 -26.60 0.54 4.85
N LYS A 98 -26.56 1.06 3.62
CA LYS A 98 -27.74 1.53 2.91
C LYS A 98 -28.75 0.41 2.63
N LYS A 99 -28.27 -0.77 2.24
CA LYS A 99 -29.11 -1.89 1.80
C LYS A 99 -29.73 -2.69 2.94
N TYR A 100 -28.98 -2.97 4.00
CA TYR A 100 -29.41 -3.94 5.03
C TYR A 100 -29.66 -3.31 6.40
N GLU A 101 -28.93 -2.24 6.77
CA GLU A 101 -29.12 -1.60 8.08
C GLU A 101 -30.08 -0.40 7.99
N CYS A 102 -29.92 0.52 7.03
CA CYS A 102 -30.77 1.72 6.89
C CYS A 102 -32.25 1.43 6.63
N GLN A 103 -32.59 0.30 5.98
CA GLN A 103 -33.99 -0.03 5.67
C GLN A 103 -34.77 -0.55 6.89
N CYS A 104 -34.11 -1.02 7.95
CA CYS A 104 -34.77 -1.47 9.17
C CYS A 104 -35.30 -0.32 10.05
N TYR A 105 -35.02 0.94 9.69
CA TYR A 105 -35.20 2.11 10.58
C TYR A 105 -36.29 3.11 10.16
N HIS A 106 -37.12 2.78 9.16
CA HIS A 106 -38.36 3.54 8.90
C HIS A 106 -39.49 3.22 9.89
N VAL A 107 -39.28 2.30 10.84
CA VAL A 107 -40.17 2.14 11.99
C VAL A 107 -39.73 3.13 13.07
N TRP A 108 -40.27 4.35 13.01
CA TRP A 108 -40.10 5.36 14.06
C TRP A 108 -40.86 4.93 15.32
N ASP A 109 -40.14 4.56 16.37
CA ASP A 109 -40.65 4.71 17.74
C ASP A 109 -40.15 6.07 18.27
N SER A 110 -41.08 6.98 18.58
CA SER A 110 -40.81 8.40 18.84
C SER A 110 -40.11 8.67 20.17
N LEU A 111 -39.99 7.65 21.04
CA LEU A 111 -39.44 7.79 22.39
C LEU A 111 -38.03 7.22 22.56
N ASN A 112 -37.61 6.26 21.72
CA ASN A 112 -36.29 5.63 21.82
C ASN A 112 -35.77 5.28 20.42
N PRO A 113 -34.93 6.11 19.78
CA PRO A 113 -34.24 5.71 18.57
C PRO A 113 -33.19 4.65 18.92
N ILE A 114 -33.57 3.38 18.81
CA ILE A 114 -32.80 2.17 19.23
C ILE A 114 -31.41 2.05 18.54
N CYS A 115 -31.09 2.87 17.55
CA CYS A 115 -30.20 2.45 16.48
C CYS A 115 -29.24 3.51 15.92
N VAL A 116 -29.09 4.66 16.58
CA VAL A 116 -28.14 5.70 16.12
C VAL A 116 -26.67 5.27 16.34
N ASN A 117 -26.41 4.36 17.30
CA ASN A 117 -25.05 3.98 17.74
C ASN A 117 -24.46 2.70 17.11
N THR A 118 -25.25 1.85 16.45
CA THR A 118 -24.77 0.56 15.90
C THR A 118 -24.17 0.68 14.50
N LYS A 119 -24.75 1.52 13.63
CA LYS A 119 -24.32 1.80 12.25
C LYS A 119 -22.83 2.13 12.13
N TYR A 120 -22.30 2.79 13.16
CA TYR A 120 -20.92 3.22 13.21
C TYR A 120 -20.02 2.33 14.06
N ARG A 121 -20.56 1.46 14.92
CA ARG A 121 -19.72 0.70 15.86
C ARG A 121 -18.78 -0.26 15.13
N THR A 122 -19.28 -1.00 14.14
CA THR A 122 -18.48 -1.95 13.36
C THR A 122 -17.48 -1.23 12.46
N TRP A 123 -17.90 -0.12 11.86
CA TRP A 123 -17.06 0.77 11.07
C TRP A 123 -15.92 1.36 11.90
N TYR A 124 -16.24 2.03 13.01
CA TYR A 124 -15.24 2.61 13.91
C TYR A 124 -14.32 1.56 14.49
N LYS A 125 -14.86 0.40 14.89
CA LYS A 125 -14.04 -0.72 15.34
C LYS A 125 -13.05 -1.15 14.26
N SER A 126 -13.51 -1.33 13.02
CA SER A 126 -12.65 -1.73 11.91
C SER A 126 -11.57 -0.68 11.60
N MET A 127 -11.96 0.60 11.50
CA MET A 127 -10.99 1.68 11.26
C MET A 127 -9.97 1.82 12.39
N HIS A 128 -10.43 1.64 13.64
CA HIS A 128 -9.55 1.64 14.80
C HIS A 128 -8.56 0.48 14.75
N GLU A 129 -9.02 -0.74 14.46
CA GLU A 129 -8.18 -1.94 14.36
C GLU A 129 -7.14 -1.81 13.24
N ILE A 130 -7.54 -1.33 12.05
CA ILE A 130 -6.61 -1.00 10.96
C ILE A 130 -5.56 0.02 11.43
N GLY A 131 -6.00 1.13 12.03
CA GLY A 131 -5.11 2.18 12.50
C GLY A 131 -4.11 1.69 13.55
N VAL A 132 -4.54 0.85 14.49
CA VAL A 132 -3.69 0.22 15.51
C VAL A 132 -2.68 -0.72 14.86
N ALA A 133 -3.10 -1.57 13.93
CA ALA A 133 -2.22 -2.53 13.25
C ALA A 133 -1.11 -1.83 12.47
N LEU A 134 -1.46 -0.80 11.70
CA LEU A 134 -0.50 0.01 10.95
C LEU A 134 0.45 0.78 11.86
N SER A 135 -0.08 1.46 12.88
CA SER A 135 0.74 2.26 13.81
C SER A 135 1.71 1.40 14.62
N SER A 136 1.27 0.22 15.05
CA SER A 136 2.12 -0.73 15.77
C SER A 136 3.23 -1.28 14.89
N THR A 137 2.89 -1.56 13.62
CA THR A 137 3.85 -1.99 12.60
C THR A 137 4.87 -0.91 12.32
N ASP A 138 4.44 0.32 12.02
CA ASP A 138 5.32 1.46 11.76
C ASP A 138 6.31 1.65 12.89
N ARG A 139 5.82 1.68 14.14
CA ARG A 139 6.67 1.85 15.32
C ARG A 139 7.74 0.76 15.43
N LYS A 140 7.37 -0.50 15.21
CA LYS A 140 8.30 -1.63 15.26
C LYS A 140 9.34 -1.52 14.14
N CYS A 141 8.90 -1.29 12.91
CA CYS A 141 9.80 -1.24 11.77
C CYS A 141 10.75 -0.04 11.80
N ILE A 142 10.29 1.11 12.28
CA ILE A 142 11.11 2.30 12.56
C ILE A 142 12.19 1.94 13.59
N HIS A 143 11.79 1.34 14.71
CA HIS A 143 12.72 0.94 15.77
C HIS A 143 13.78 -0.03 15.24
N ASP A 144 13.36 -1.07 14.53
CA ASP A 144 14.25 -2.10 14.00
C ASP A 144 15.21 -1.52 12.95
N PHE A 145 14.73 -0.62 12.08
CA PHE A 145 15.58 0.06 11.09
C PHE A 145 16.67 0.91 11.76
N PHE A 146 16.30 1.80 12.67
CA PHE A 146 17.28 2.66 13.34
C PHE A 146 18.20 1.88 14.28
N GLY A 147 17.74 0.74 14.81
CA GLY A 147 18.61 -0.22 15.47
C GLY A 147 19.70 -0.76 14.55
N LEU A 148 19.34 -1.21 13.34
CA LEU A 148 20.30 -1.68 12.33
C LEU A 148 21.34 -0.62 11.96
N VAL A 149 20.90 0.61 11.74
CA VAL A 149 21.79 1.73 11.40
C VAL A 149 22.75 2.02 12.55
N LYS A 150 22.23 2.11 13.79
CA LYS A 150 23.04 2.40 14.98
C LYS A 150 24.07 1.31 15.29
N ASP A 151 23.73 0.06 15.05
CA ASP A 151 24.61 -1.09 15.27
C ASP A 151 25.69 -1.24 14.18
N GLY A 152 25.72 -0.35 13.19
CA GLY A 152 26.70 -0.40 12.10
C GLY A 152 26.47 -1.59 11.16
N ALA A 153 25.20 -1.95 10.90
CA ALA A 153 24.87 -3.00 9.95
C ALA A 153 25.45 -2.71 8.56
N SER A 154 25.86 -3.77 7.84
CA SER A 154 26.30 -3.62 6.44
C SER A 154 25.18 -3.03 5.57
N ILE A 155 25.59 -2.30 4.53
CA ILE A 155 24.65 -1.72 3.57
C ILE A 155 23.73 -2.76 2.96
N ASP A 156 24.25 -3.94 2.63
CA ASP A 156 23.44 -5.04 2.10
C ASP A 156 22.35 -5.45 3.08
N LYS A 157 22.64 -5.48 4.38
CA LYS A 157 21.66 -5.80 5.42
C LYS A 157 20.59 -4.71 5.51
N ILE A 158 20.98 -3.43 5.41
CA ILE A 158 20.04 -2.29 5.40
C ILE A 158 19.14 -2.33 4.16
N LYS A 159 19.71 -2.54 2.97
CA LYS A 159 18.97 -2.69 1.70
C LYS A 159 17.97 -3.83 1.77
N ASN A 160 18.42 -5.00 2.22
CA ASN A 160 17.57 -6.18 2.35
C ASN A 160 16.42 -5.95 3.34
N TYR A 161 16.68 -5.21 4.43
CA TYR A 161 15.64 -4.82 5.36
C TYR A 161 14.60 -3.90 4.71
N ILE A 162 15.02 -2.86 3.99
CA ILE A 162 14.12 -1.94 3.29
C ILE A 162 13.22 -2.69 2.29
N TYR A 163 13.78 -3.57 1.46
CA TYR A 163 12.99 -4.36 0.52
C TYR A 163 12.02 -5.32 1.22
N SER A 164 12.47 -5.95 2.31
CA SER A 164 11.62 -6.83 3.11
C SER A 164 10.47 -6.06 3.74
N PHE A 165 10.73 -4.84 4.23
CA PHE A 165 9.72 -3.95 4.80
C PHE A 165 8.67 -3.55 3.75
N ILE A 166 9.07 -3.12 2.56
CA ILE A 166 8.13 -2.75 1.49
C ILE A 166 7.20 -3.91 1.16
N LYS A 167 7.78 -5.10 0.92
CA LYS A 167 7.02 -6.31 0.62
C LYS A 167 6.06 -6.70 1.75
N TYR A 168 6.53 -6.63 2.99
CA TYR A 168 5.73 -6.93 4.17
C TYR A 168 4.57 -5.94 4.32
N TYR A 169 4.82 -4.64 4.12
CA TYR A 169 3.80 -3.61 4.27
C TYR A 169 2.71 -3.72 3.17
N ASP A 170 3.09 -4.06 1.94
CA ASP A 170 2.13 -4.33 0.87
C ASP A 170 1.22 -5.52 1.17
N ALA A 171 1.78 -6.60 1.73
CA ALA A 171 1.00 -7.74 2.19
C ALA A 171 0.06 -7.35 3.35
N LEU A 172 0.57 -6.62 4.35
CA LEU A 172 -0.22 -6.14 5.49
C LEU A 172 -1.42 -5.29 5.05
N LYS A 173 -1.21 -4.36 4.10
CA LYS A 173 -2.29 -3.54 3.53
C LYS A 173 -3.38 -4.41 2.89
N LEU A 174 -2.99 -5.45 2.15
CA LEU A 174 -3.92 -6.35 1.49
C LEU A 174 -4.69 -7.23 2.48
N ASP A 175 -4.00 -7.76 3.48
CA ASP A 175 -4.57 -8.61 4.52
C ASP A 175 -5.59 -7.84 5.36
N LEU A 176 -5.25 -6.64 5.84
CA LEU A 176 -6.16 -5.76 6.57
C LEU A 176 -7.41 -5.42 5.75
N TYR A 177 -7.23 -5.08 4.47
CA TYR A 177 -8.36 -4.81 3.58
C TYR A 177 -9.30 -6.02 3.46
N ASN A 178 -8.75 -7.21 3.22
CA ASN A 178 -9.51 -8.44 3.03
C ASN A 178 -10.20 -8.90 4.32
N GLU A 179 -9.50 -8.84 5.45
CA GLU A 179 -10.02 -9.19 6.77
C GLU A 179 -11.26 -8.35 7.09
N HIS A 180 -11.14 -7.02 7.03
CA HIS A 180 -12.25 -6.15 7.35
C HIS A 180 -13.38 -6.26 6.32
N LYS A 181 -13.08 -6.37 5.03
CA LYS A 181 -14.10 -6.65 4.01
C LYS A 181 -14.90 -7.92 4.33
N ASN A 182 -14.22 -9.00 4.73
CA ASN A 182 -14.86 -10.27 5.10
C ASN A 182 -15.76 -10.12 6.34
N ILE A 183 -15.35 -9.34 7.36
CA ILE A 183 -16.19 -9.06 8.53
C ILE A 183 -17.54 -8.46 8.10
N PHE A 184 -17.53 -7.52 7.16
CA PHE A 184 -18.76 -6.93 6.63
C PHE A 184 -19.54 -7.90 5.72
N THR A 185 -18.86 -8.68 4.88
CA THR A 185 -19.50 -9.70 4.04
C THR A 185 -20.20 -10.77 4.88
N GLU A 186 -19.61 -11.22 5.98
CA GLU A 186 -20.25 -12.21 6.86
C GLU A 186 -21.45 -11.64 7.61
N ARG A 187 -21.41 -10.36 7.99
CA ARG A 187 -22.57 -9.64 8.52
C ARG A 187 -23.70 -9.53 7.48
N MET A 188 -23.38 -9.31 6.20
CA MET A 188 -24.36 -9.35 5.11
C MET A 188 -25.06 -10.70 4.98
N LYS A 189 -24.32 -11.80 5.12
CA LYS A 189 -24.88 -13.16 4.97
C LYS A 189 -25.77 -13.53 6.16
N ASN A 190 -25.47 -13.01 7.35
CA ASN A 190 -26.14 -13.36 8.60
C ASN A 190 -26.71 -12.14 9.35
N PRO A 191 -27.65 -11.38 8.75
CA PRO A 191 -28.16 -10.14 9.35
C PRO A 191 -28.96 -10.38 10.65
N LYS A 192 -29.45 -11.61 10.87
CA LYS A 192 -30.27 -11.99 12.04
C LYS A 192 -29.49 -12.17 13.36
N ARG A 193 -28.14 -12.11 13.37
CA ARG A 193 -27.34 -12.17 14.60
C ARG A 193 -27.24 -10.81 15.34
N LEU A 194 -28.09 -9.86 14.99
CA LEU A 194 -28.29 -8.60 15.71
C LEU A 194 -29.33 -8.81 16.83
N GLU A 195 -29.13 -9.80 17.69
CA GLU A 195 -29.75 -9.76 19.02
C GLU A 195 -28.78 -8.95 19.90
N ILE A 196 -29.11 -7.68 20.08
CA ILE A 196 -28.60 -6.83 21.14
C ILE A 196 -29.74 -6.67 22.15
#